data_AF-A0A923FRS6-F1
#
_entry.id   AF-A0A923FRS6-F1
#
_cell.length_a   1.000
_cell.length_b   1.000
_cell.length_c   1.000
_cell.angle_alpha   90.00
_cell.angle_beta   90.00
_cell.angle_gamma   90.00
#
_symmetry.space_group_name_H-M   'P 1'
#
loop_
_entity.id
_entity.type
_entity.pdbx_description
1 polymer ?
#
loop_
_entity_poly.entity_id
_entity_poly.type
_entity_poly.pdbx_seq_one_letter_code
_entity_poly.pdbx_strand_id
1 'polypeptide(L)'
;MSFNIGLSGLYAANKQLDVTGNNIANVATTGFKSSRAEFEDVYSATKLGSGSKTVGNGVRLANVSQQFGQGDVNNTGNVLDMGIQGQGFFVLSNDGSLSYTRAGTFKTDKEGYVTNSDGTARLQGYGVDANGKIQNGILTDLRIDTSNLPPSATSLVSSTINLNSTATPIAVAFNPTDTATFTKQFTTPVYDTQGNQHSMDQYMVKTGANTWDVYTLIDGRNLNGTAPVAPNAPVPSTMTFDTNGRLTQVSTPVPPTVPPTVPAPPPVISNDLNLVGWVPGTVTNGTWTANGAGSSTITISMANTTQFNADTARSIPAQNGYATGQITNLTIDGSGVLLANFSNNQTKPIGQLALASFTNEQGLQPVGGTSWKETFASGIPGYDAPQTGTLGSIVSNSLEESNVNLTNELVELIKAQSNYQANAKTISTQSTIMQTIIQMA
;
A
#
# COMPACT_ATOMS: atom_id res chain seq x y z
N MET A 1 -15.29 -38.03 -51.35
CA MET A 1 -16.02 -37.61 -50.13
C MET A 1 -15.33 -38.03 -48.84
N SER A 2 -14.80 -39.26 -48.67
CA SER A 2 -14.08 -39.64 -47.43
C SER A 2 -12.68 -38.99 -47.27
N PHE A 3 -12.02 -38.60 -48.35
CA PHE A 3 -10.71 -37.92 -48.30
C PHE A 3 -10.78 -36.58 -47.55
N ASN A 4 -11.83 -35.79 -47.77
CA ASN A 4 -12.04 -34.51 -47.08
C ASN A 4 -12.29 -34.71 -45.58
N ILE A 5 -13.01 -35.78 -45.20
CA ILE A 5 -13.27 -36.13 -43.80
C ILE A 5 -11.93 -36.48 -43.11
N GLY A 6 -11.14 -37.39 -43.69
CA GLY A 6 -9.83 -37.77 -43.16
C GLY A 6 -8.84 -36.60 -43.11
N LEU A 7 -8.83 -35.74 -44.13
CA LEU A 7 -8.00 -34.54 -44.18
C LEU A 7 -8.40 -33.54 -43.09
N SER A 8 -9.70 -33.28 -42.92
CA SER A 8 -10.20 -32.40 -41.87
C SER A 8 -9.86 -32.90 -40.45
N GLY A 9 -9.93 -34.21 -40.22
CA GLY A 9 -9.48 -34.85 -38.98
C GLY A 9 -7.97 -34.73 -38.74
N LEU A 10 -7.17 -34.83 -39.81
CA LEU A 10 -5.72 -34.61 -39.75
C LEU A 10 -5.38 -33.16 -39.35
N TYR A 11 -6.07 -32.18 -39.95
CA TYR A 11 -5.93 -30.77 -39.60
C TYR A 11 -6.34 -30.49 -38.16
N ALA A 12 -7.46 -31.07 -37.69
CA ALA A 12 -7.90 -30.92 -36.31
C ALA A 12 -6.88 -31.50 -35.31
N ALA A 13 -6.35 -32.70 -35.58
CA ALA A 13 -5.30 -33.30 -34.75
C ALA A 13 -4.01 -32.47 -34.71
N ASN A 14 -3.59 -31.88 -35.84
CA ASN A 14 -2.46 -30.94 -35.88
C ASN A 14 -2.74 -29.70 -35.01
N LYS A 15 -3.95 -29.13 -35.05
CA LYS A 15 -4.29 -27.97 -34.20
C LYS A 15 -4.34 -28.31 -32.72
N GLN A 16 -4.78 -29.51 -32.36
CA GLN A 16 -4.68 -29.99 -30.99
C GLN A 16 -3.21 -30.13 -30.55
N LEU A 17 -2.34 -30.67 -31.40
CA LEU A 17 -0.90 -30.76 -31.14
C LEU A 17 -0.24 -29.37 -30.99
N ASP A 18 -0.60 -28.40 -31.84
CA ASP A 18 -0.10 -27.02 -31.75
C ASP A 18 -0.44 -26.40 -30.38
N VAL A 19 -1.69 -26.55 -29.93
CA VAL A 19 -2.19 -25.97 -28.66
C VAL A 19 -1.55 -26.68 -27.46
N THR A 20 -1.57 -28.00 -27.42
CA THR A 20 -0.94 -28.78 -26.33
C THR A 20 0.58 -28.54 -26.28
N GLY A 21 1.24 -28.45 -27.44
CA GLY A 21 2.66 -28.11 -27.52
C GLY A 21 2.96 -26.73 -26.95
N ASN A 22 2.10 -25.74 -27.23
CA ASN A 22 2.21 -24.40 -26.65
C ASN A 22 2.03 -24.40 -25.13
N ASN A 23 1.03 -25.13 -24.61
CA ASN A 23 0.82 -25.28 -23.17
C ASN A 23 2.05 -25.86 -22.48
N ILE A 24 2.59 -26.96 -23.01
CA ILE A 24 3.80 -27.61 -22.46
C ILE A 24 5.00 -26.66 -22.48
N ALA A 25 5.20 -25.93 -23.57
CA ALA A 25 6.31 -24.98 -23.69
C ALA A 25 6.24 -23.85 -22.65
N ASN A 26 5.04 -23.43 -22.26
CA ASN A 26 4.82 -22.32 -21.32
C ASN A 26 4.50 -22.78 -19.89
N VAL A 27 4.74 -24.04 -19.54
CA VAL A 27 4.47 -24.56 -18.17
C VAL A 27 5.25 -23.81 -17.08
N ALA A 28 6.44 -23.28 -17.39
CA ALA A 28 7.25 -22.50 -16.45
C ALA A 28 7.05 -20.99 -16.56
N THR A 29 6.12 -20.52 -17.41
CA THR A 29 5.87 -19.09 -17.60
C THR A 29 4.86 -18.60 -16.57
N THR A 30 5.29 -17.67 -15.72
CA THR A 30 4.45 -17.01 -14.71
C THR A 30 3.21 -16.37 -15.34
N GLY A 31 2.04 -16.57 -14.73
CA GLY A 31 0.78 -15.99 -15.18
C GLY A 31 0.24 -16.58 -16.49
N PHE A 32 0.86 -17.63 -17.05
CA PHE A 32 0.35 -18.29 -18.25
C PHE A 32 -0.96 -19.03 -17.98
N LYS A 33 -1.89 -18.95 -18.93
CA LYS A 33 -3.17 -19.66 -18.91
C LYS A 33 -3.20 -20.68 -20.04
N SER A 34 -3.46 -21.93 -19.68
CA SER A 34 -3.57 -23.04 -20.62
C SER A 34 -4.67 -22.78 -21.64
N SER A 35 -4.45 -23.22 -22.87
CA SER A 35 -5.40 -23.10 -23.98
C SER A 35 -5.97 -24.45 -24.34
N ARG A 36 -7.20 -24.49 -24.83
CA ARG A 36 -7.86 -25.71 -25.31
C ARG A 36 -8.43 -25.51 -26.71
N ALA A 37 -8.14 -26.44 -27.61
CA ALA A 37 -8.76 -26.49 -28.92
C ALA A 37 -10.19 -27.06 -28.82
N GLU A 38 -11.16 -26.33 -29.38
CA GLU A 38 -12.56 -26.73 -29.42
C GLU A 38 -12.98 -27.00 -30.86
N PHE A 39 -13.63 -28.14 -31.09
CA PHE A 39 -13.94 -28.63 -32.42
C PHE A 39 -15.45 -28.80 -32.62
N GLU A 40 -15.91 -28.52 -33.83
CA GLU A 40 -17.29 -28.71 -34.27
C GLU A 40 -17.35 -29.67 -35.46
N ASP A 41 -18.40 -30.47 -35.53
CA ASP A 41 -18.68 -31.28 -36.71
C ASP A 41 -19.20 -30.41 -37.86
N VAL A 42 -18.94 -30.85 -39.09
CA VAL A 42 -19.39 -30.16 -40.30
C VAL A 42 -20.45 -31.01 -40.97
N TYR A 43 -21.67 -30.50 -41.10
CA TYR A 43 -22.72 -31.13 -41.90
C TYR A 43 -22.88 -30.42 -43.25
N SER A 44 -23.04 -31.20 -44.32
CA SER A 44 -23.42 -30.64 -45.62
C SER A 44 -24.93 -30.42 -45.64
N ALA A 45 -25.36 -29.16 -45.50
CA ALA A 45 -26.76 -28.80 -45.61
C ALA A 45 -27.25 -29.03 -47.05
N THR A 46 -28.12 -30.01 -47.25
CA THR A 46 -28.85 -30.14 -48.52
C THR A 46 -29.88 -29.02 -48.55
N LYS A 47 -29.61 -27.98 -49.34
CA LYS A 47 -30.41 -26.73 -49.45
C LYS A 47 -31.85 -26.92 -49.97
N LEU A 48 -32.35 -28.15 -50.09
CA LEU A 48 -33.64 -28.46 -50.73
C LEU A 48 -34.46 -29.58 -50.06
N GLY A 49 -34.43 -29.67 -48.72
CA GLY A 49 -35.46 -30.37 -47.94
C GLY A 49 -35.37 -31.91 -47.88
N SER A 50 -35.49 -32.42 -46.65
CA SER A 50 -35.79 -33.81 -46.29
C SER A 50 -34.89 -34.92 -46.85
N GLY A 51 -33.64 -34.96 -46.38
CA GLY A 51 -32.83 -36.19 -46.39
C GLY A 51 -32.35 -36.51 -44.97
N SER A 52 -33.07 -37.35 -44.22
CA SER A 52 -32.71 -37.78 -42.85
C SER A 52 -31.46 -38.67 -42.76
N LYS A 53 -30.62 -38.72 -43.80
CA LYS A 53 -29.45 -39.60 -43.94
C LYS A 53 -28.24 -38.85 -44.55
N THR A 54 -27.98 -37.61 -44.14
CA THR A 54 -26.75 -36.91 -44.52
C THR A 54 -25.58 -37.44 -43.70
N VAL A 55 -24.53 -37.92 -44.38
CA VAL A 55 -23.27 -38.28 -43.71
C VAL A 55 -22.50 -37.01 -43.36
N GLY A 56 -21.92 -36.96 -42.16
CA GLY A 56 -21.07 -35.84 -41.73
C GLY A 56 -19.88 -35.63 -42.68
N ASN A 57 -19.48 -34.37 -42.84
CA ASN A 57 -18.44 -33.91 -43.76
C ASN A 57 -17.10 -33.62 -43.06
N GLY A 58 -16.91 -34.15 -41.85
CA GLY A 58 -15.69 -34.02 -41.07
C GLY A 58 -15.82 -33.06 -39.89
N VAL A 59 -14.69 -32.47 -39.51
CA VAL A 59 -14.54 -31.64 -38.30
C VAL A 59 -13.75 -30.37 -38.62
N ARG A 60 -14.02 -29.27 -37.91
CA ARG A 60 -13.23 -28.04 -37.98
C ARG A 60 -12.91 -27.51 -36.58
N LEU A 61 -11.84 -26.72 -36.48
CA LEU A 61 -11.54 -25.95 -35.28
C LEU A 61 -12.56 -24.80 -35.16
N ALA A 62 -13.33 -24.79 -34.08
CA ALA A 62 -14.31 -23.76 -33.78
C ALA A 62 -13.67 -22.61 -33.01
N ASN A 63 -12.87 -22.93 -31.99
CA ASN A 63 -12.21 -21.94 -31.15
C ASN A 63 -10.94 -22.49 -30.49
N VAL A 64 -10.09 -21.59 -29.99
CA VAL A 64 -9.04 -21.89 -29.01
C VAL A 64 -9.35 -21.09 -27.76
N SER A 65 -9.98 -21.72 -26.77
CA SER A 65 -10.41 -21.07 -25.53
C SER A 65 -9.28 -21.06 -24.50
N GLN A 66 -9.12 -19.93 -23.81
CA GLN A 66 -8.17 -19.79 -22.71
C GLN A 66 -8.80 -20.30 -21.41
N GLN A 67 -8.06 -21.00 -20.57
CA GLN A 67 -8.55 -21.48 -19.29
C GLN A 67 -8.02 -20.57 -18.19
N PHE A 68 -8.85 -19.65 -17.67
CA PHE A 68 -8.46 -18.65 -16.66
C PHE A 68 -8.44 -19.17 -15.21
N GLY A 69 -8.42 -20.50 -15.02
CA GLY A 69 -8.29 -21.10 -13.70
C GLY A 69 -7.03 -20.62 -12.96
N GLN A 70 -7.11 -20.54 -11.64
CA GLN A 70 -6.00 -20.13 -10.76
C GLN A 70 -4.82 -21.10 -10.88
N GLY A 71 -3.60 -20.57 -11.04
CA GLY A 71 -2.35 -21.33 -10.87
C GLY A 71 -1.85 -21.28 -9.43
N ASP A 72 -0.86 -22.12 -9.10
CA ASP A 72 -0.24 -22.11 -7.77
C ASP A 72 0.48 -20.78 -7.52
N VAL A 73 0.38 -20.26 -6.30
CA VAL A 73 1.02 -18.98 -5.92
C VAL A 73 2.21 -19.29 -5.02
N ASN A 74 3.42 -19.11 -5.56
CA ASN A 74 4.67 -19.46 -4.89
C ASN A 74 5.43 -18.20 -4.45
N ASN A 75 5.98 -18.24 -3.24
CA ASN A 75 6.77 -17.15 -2.66
C ASN A 75 8.13 -17.04 -3.38
N THR A 76 8.48 -15.84 -3.83
CA THR A 76 9.77 -15.54 -4.48
C THR A 76 10.72 -14.75 -3.59
N GLY A 77 10.20 -14.10 -2.54
CA GLY A 77 10.96 -13.22 -1.65
C GLY A 77 11.21 -11.80 -2.17
N ASN A 78 10.77 -11.45 -3.38
CA ASN A 78 10.88 -10.07 -3.89
C ASN A 78 9.58 -9.30 -3.67
N VAL A 79 9.63 -8.12 -3.04
CA VAL A 79 8.43 -7.34 -2.71
C VAL A 79 7.53 -6.99 -3.90
N LEU A 80 8.13 -6.71 -5.06
CA LEU A 80 7.38 -6.32 -6.26
C LEU A 80 6.85 -7.52 -7.06
N ASP A 81 7.21 -8.74 -6.67
CA ASP A 81 6.56 -9.93 -7.21
C ASP A 81 5.20 -10.08 -6.50
N MET A 82 4.12 -10.00 -7.29
CA MET A 82 2.76 -10.01 -6.77
C MET A 82 1.88 -11.07 -7.44
N GLY A 83 1.33 -11.99 -6.66
CA GLY A 83 0.34 -12.94 -7.11
C GLY A 83 -1.08 -12.41 -6.87
N ILE A 84 -2.01 -12.69 -7.77
CA ILE A 84 -3.44 -12.51 -7.51
C ILE A 84 -3.99 -13.85 -7.03
N GLN A 85 -4.61 -13.86 -5.86
CA GLN A 85 -5.36 -15.02 -5.37
C GLN A 85 -6.86 -14.75 -5.54
N GLY A 86 -7.44 -15.32 -6.60
CA GLY A 86 -8.84 -15.13 -6.98
C GLY A 86 -9.00 -14.57 -8.40
N GLN A 87 -10.09 -13.82 -8.62
CA GLN A 87 -10.40 -13.21 -9.92
C GLN A 87 -9.74 -11.83 -10.05
N GLY A 88 -9.54 -11.40 -11.29
CA GLY A 88 -8.99 -10.08 -11.62
C GLY A 88 -7.67 -10.14 -12.39
N PHE A 89 -7.30 -9.03 -13.00
CA PHE A 89 -6.06 -8.88 -13.76
C PHE A 89 -5.33 -7.61 -13.30
N PHE A 90 -4.01 -7.66 -13.27
CA PHE A 90 -3.20 -6.44 -13.19
C PHE A 90 -3.44 -5.60 -14.44
N VAL A 91 -3.55 -4.29 -14.24
CA VAL A 91 -3.75 -3.32 -15.31
C VAL A 91 -2.41 -2.67 -15.64
N LEU A 92 -1.98 -2.80 -16.88
CA LEU A 92 -0.76 -2.19 -17.40
C LEU A 92 -1.12 -1.13 -18.43
N SER A 93 -0.33 -0.06 -18.50
CA SER A 93 -0.46 1.00 -19.51
C SER A 93 0.85 1.14 -20.27
N ASN A 94 0.78 1.10 -21.59
CA ASN A 94 1.88 1.45 -22.48
C ASN A 94 1.46 2.67 -23.29
N ASP A 95 1.96 3.85 -22.90
CA ASP A 95 1.62 5.14 -23.49
C ASP A 95 0.10 5.39 -23.63
N GLY A 96 -0.68 4.94 -22.65
CA GLY A 96 -2.14 5.06 -22.62
C GLY A 96 -2.90 3.89 -23.26
N SER A 97 -2.22 2.96 -23.95
CA SER A 97 -2.83 1.69 -24.34
C SER A 97 -2.83 0.74 -23.15
N LEU A 98 -4.02 0.41 -22.65
CA LEU A 98 -4.16 -0.55 -21.56
C LEU A 98 -3.98 -2.00 -22.04
N SER A 99 -3.39 -2.81 -21.17
CA SER A 99 -3.33 -4.27 -21.27
C SER A 99 -3.52 -4.90 -19.90
N TYR A 100 -3.89 -6.18 -19.89
CA TYR A 100 -4.29 -6.91 -18.70
C TYR A 100 -3.42 -8.14 -18.57
N THR A 101 -2.92 -8.44 -17.37
CA THR A 101 -2.07 -9.62 -17.14
C THR A 101 -2.31 -10.27 -15.79
N ARG A 102 -1.99 -11.55 -15.69
CA ARG A 102 -1.86 -12.30 -14.43
C ARG A 102 -0.40 -12.41 -13.99
N ALA A 103 0.55 -12.08 -14.87
CA ALA A 103 1.96 -12.14 -14.54
C ALA A 103 2.32 -10.99 -13.59
N GLY A 104 2.83 -11.38 -12.43
CA GLY A 104 3.13 -10.50 -11.30
C GLY A 104 4.55 -9.98 -11.23
N THR A 105 5.35 -10.14 -12.29
CA THR A 105 6.79 -9.88 -12.27
C THR A 105 7.10 -8.41 -12.55
N PHE A 106 7.02 -7.57 -11.52
CA PHE A 106 7.21 -6.13 -11.62
C PHE A 106 8.58 -5.66 -11.13
N LYS A 107 9.04 -4.53 -11.69
CA LYS A 107 10.30 -3.88 -11.35
C LYS A 107 10.14 -2.37 -11.36
N THR A 108 11.00 -1.66 -10.66
CA THR A 108 11.01 -0.20 -10.69
C THR A 108 11.93 0.29 -11.81
N ASP A 109 11.48 1.27 -12.58
CA ASP A 109 12.31 1.95 -13.59
C ASP A 109 13.17 3.08 -12.99
N LYS A 110 13.94 3.78 -13.83
CA LYS A 110 14.82 4.90 -13.42
C LYS A 110 14.06 6.10 -12.84
N GLU A 111 12.77 6.25 -13.15
CA GLU A 111 11.91 7.35 -12.72
C GLU A 111 11.10 6.99 -11.48
N GLY A 112 11.15 5.73 -11.04
CA GLY A 112 10.41 5.21 -9.90
C GLY A 112 9.10 4.51 -10.29
N TYR A 113 8.73 4.43 -11.57
CA TYR A 113 7.50 3.75 -11.98
C TYR A 113 7.63 2.25 -11.85
N VAL A 114 6.55 1.62 -11.40
CA VAL A 114 6.44 0.17 -11.37
C VAL A 114 6.09 -0.30 -12.79
N THR A 115 6.99 -1.05 -13.40
CA THR A 115 6.91 -1.56 -14.76
C THR A 115 6.91 -3.08 -14.78
N ASN A 116 6.44 -3.65 -15.88
CA ASN A 116 6.58 -5.07 -16.15
C ASN A 116 8.05 -5.46 -16.40
N SER A 117 8.31 -6.77 -16.57
CA SER A 117 9.68 -7.30 -16.69
C SER A 117 10.49 -6.78 -17.88
N ASP A 118 9.84 -6.30 -18.95
CA ASP A 118 10.49 -5.72 -20.14
C ASP A 118 10.59 -4.18 -20.09
N GLY A 119 9.99 -3.54 -19.09
CA GLY A 119 10.02 -2.08 -18.89
C GLY A 119 9.13 -1.28 -19.86
N THR A 120 8.32 -1.93 -20.70
CA THR A 120 7.52 -1.26 -21.73
C THR A 120 6.17 -0.79 -21.23
N ALA A 121 5.62 -1.40 -20.18
CA ALA A 121 4.31 -1.07 -19.65
C ALA A 121 4.35 -0.82 -18.15
N ARG A 122 3.61 0.20 -17.70
CA ARG A 122 3.53 0.67 -16.32
C ARG A 122 2.30 0.14 -15.61
N LEU A 123 2.48 -0.36 -14.41
CA LEU A 123 1.41 -0.86 -13.56
C LEU A 123 0.51 0.29 -13.12
N GLN A 124 -0.79 0.12 -13.31
CA GLN A 124 -1.79 1.12 -12.96
C GLN A 124 -2.33 0.88 -11.55
N GLY A 125 -2.73 1.97 -10.92
CA GLY A 125 -3.38 1.95 -9.61
C GLY A 125 -3.93 3.32 -9.23
N TYR A 126 -4.33 3.41 -7.97
CA TYR A 126 -4.82 4.63 -7.35
C TYR A 126 -3.68 5.35 -6.63
N GLY A 127 -3.50 6.64 -6.95
CA GLY A 127 -2.56 7.50 -6.25
C GLY A 127 -3.01 7.84 -4.83
N VAL A 128 -2.10 8.43 -4.05
CA VAL A 128 -2.38 8.96 -2.72
C VAL A 128 -2.31 10.49 -2.74
N ASP A 129 -3.13 11.15 -1.93
CA ASP A 129 -2.99 12.59 -1.69
C ASP A 129 -1.82 12.92 -0.73
N ALA A 130 -1.57 14.21 -0.49
CA ALA A 130 -0.50 14.67 0.40
C ALA A 130 -0.59 14.08 1.82
N ASN A 131 -1.81 13.76 2.27
CA ASN A 131 -2.12 13.20 3.59
C ASN A 131 -2.06 11.66 3.60
N GLY A 132 -1.72 11.02 2.48
CA GLY A 132 -1.67 9.56 2.36
C GLY A 132 -3.03 8.89 2.20
N LYS A 133 -4.09 9.64 1.86
CA LYS A 133 -5.40 9.04 1.54
C LYS A 133 -5.44 8.62 0.09
N ILE A 134 -5.86 7.38 -0.15
CA ILE A 134 -5.99 6.81 -1.49
C ILE A 134 -7.12 7.50 -2.25
N GLN A 135 -6.87 7.86 -3.51
CA GLN A 135 -7.81 8.52 -4.41
C GLN A 135 -8.39 7.48 -5.38
N ASN A 136 -9.42 6.75 -4.94
CA ASN A 136 -10.12 5.79 -5.80
C ASN A 136 -10.87 6.50 -6.93
N GLY A 137 -10.85 5.90 -8.13
CA GLY A 137 -11.65 6.32 -9.29
C GLY A 137 -10.87 6.90 -10.46
N ILE A 138 -9.59 7.25 -10.30
CA ILE A 138 -8.70 7.64 -11.40
C ILE A 138 -7.50 6.69 -11.41
N LEU A 139 -7.35 5.94 -12.52
CA LEU A 139 -6.15 5.13 -12.74
C LEU A 139 -4.97 6.05 -13.07
N THR A 140 -3.85 5.79 -12.41
CA THR A 140 -2.59 6.49 -12.59
C THR A 140 -1.44 5.49 -12.59
N ASP A 141 -0.33 5.85 -13.23
CA ASP A 141 0.90 5.08 -13.18
C ASP A 141 1.40 5.00 -11.73
N LEU A 142 1.54 3.78 -11.20
CA LEU A 142 2.09 3.60 -9.86
C LEU A 142 3.58 3.94 -9.86
N ARG A 143 3.93 4.85 -8.96
CA ARG A 143 5.29 5.35 -8.79
C ARG A 143 5.73 5.19 -7.34
N ILE A 144 6.85 4.52 -7.16
CA ILE A 144 7.55 4.43 -5.89
C ILE A 144 8.48 5.64 -5.83
N ASP A 145 8.03 6.68 -5.14
CA ASP A 145 8.87 7.83 -4.83
C ASP A 145 9.83 7.45 -3.69
N THR A 146 11.13 7.43 -3.99
CA THR A 146 12.20 7.12 -3.03
C THR A 146 12.67 8.35 -2.25
N SER A 147 12.00 9.50 -2.39
CA SER A 147 12.30 10.70 -1.63
C SER A 147 12.17 10.47 -0.13
N ASN A 148 12.95 11.22 0.63
CA ASN A 148 12.86 11.20 2.08
C ASN A 148 11.48 11.72 2.51
N LEU A 149 10.91 11.07 3.52
CA LEU A 149 9.76 11.61 4.23
C LEU A 149 10.17 12.94 4.87
N PRO A 150 9.52 14.08 4.53
CA PRO A 150 9.81 15.34 5.18
C PRO A 150 9.48 15.24 6.68
N PRO A 151 10.22 15.97 7.53
CA PRO A 151 9.94 15.99 8.96
C PRO A 151 8.57 16.63 9.24
N SER A 152 8.02 16.31 10.40
CA SER A 152 6.82 16.95 10.93
C SER A 152 7.15 17.56 12.29
N ALA A 153 6.93 18.86 12.43
CA ALA A 153 7.10 19.54 13.70
C ALA A 153 6.05 19.06 14.71
N THR A 154 6.44 18.88 15.97
CA THR A 154 5.51 18.48 17.02
C THR A 154 4.45 19.57 17.22
N SER A 155 3.18 19.19 17.23
CA SER A 155 2.04 20.08 17.50
C SER A 155 1.17 19.61 18.67
N LEU A 156 1.25 18.32 19.03
CA LEU A 156 0.53 17.73 20.14
C LEU A 156 1.44 16.84 20.96
N VAL A 157 1.37 17.01 22.29
CA VAL A 157 1.94 16.11 23.30
C VAL A 157 0.81 15.69 24.23
N SER A 158 0.65 14.40 24.46
CA SER A 158 -0.38 13.84 25.34
C SER A 158 0.22 12.88 26.35
N SER A 159 -0.26 12.95 27.58
CA SER A 159 0.12 12.03 28.65
C SER A 159 -0.93 12.03 29.75
N THR A 160 -0.92 10.99 30.58
CA THR A 160 -1.68 10.95 31.84
C THR A 160 -0.71 11.22 32.98
N ILE A 161 -1.06 12.13 33.88
CA ILE A 161 -0.20 12.52 35.01
C ILE A 161 -0.98 12.33 36.30
N ASN A 162 -0.33 11.72 37.30
CA ASN A 162 -0.76 11.79 38.69
C ASN A 162 0.25 12.65 39.47
N LEU A 163 -0.24 13.65 40.19
CA LEU A 163 0.55 14.49 41.09
C LEU A 163 0.24 14.12 42.54
N ASN A 164 1.28 13.87 43.34
CA ASN A 164 1.09 13.45 44.73
C ASN A 164 0.44 14.55 45.58
N SER A 165 -0.83 14.35 45.96
CA SER A 165 -1.60 15.27 46.81
C SER A 165 -0.97 15.54 48.18
N THR A 166 -0.08 14.69 48.70
CA THR A 166 0.60 14.86 49.99
C THR A 166 2.02 15.41 49.87
N ALA A 167 2.51 15.69 48.65
CA ALA A 167 3.80 16.33 48.45
C ALA A 167 3.89 17.66 49.23
N THR A 168 5.07 17.97 49.76
CA THR A 168 5.32 19.22 50.48
C THR A 168 5.32 20.41 49.51
N PRO A 169 4.53 21.46 49.76
CA PRO A 169 4.60 22.67 48.97
C PRO A 169 5.99 23.31 49.00
N ILE A 170 6.42 23.84 47.87
CA ILE A 170 7.72 24.48 47.67
C ILE A 170 7.47 25.98 47.52
N ALA A 171 8.04 26.78 48.43
CA ALA A 171 7.88 28.24 48.44
C ALA A 171 9.14 29.00 48.01
N VAL A 172 10.20 28.29 47.59
CA VAL A 172 11.42 28.89 47.04
C VAL A 172 11.23 29.20 45.55
N ALA A 173 11.96 30.20 45.06
CA ALA A 173 11.94 30.54 43.64
C ALA A 173 12.42 29.35 42.78
N PHE A 174 11.76 29.10 41.66
CA PHE A 174 12.09 28.02 40.75
C PHE A 174 13.50 28.18 40.16
N ASN A 175 14.28 27.10 40.19
CA ASN A 175 15.57 27.00 39.51
C ASN A 175 15.72 25.61 38.87
N PRO A 176 15.79 25.50 37.53
CA PRO A 176 15.83 24.20 36.84
C PRO A 176 17.07 23.36 37.17
N THR A 177 18.14 23.93 37.72
CA THR A 177 19.35 23.18 38.12
C THR A 177 19.33 22.72 39.57
N ASP A 178 18.37 23.18 40.38
CA ASP A 178 18.26 22.83 41.80
C ASP A 178 17.02 21.96 42.05
N THR A 179 17.27 20.68 42.34
CA THR A 179 16.24 19.67 42.62
C THR A 179 15.37 19.99 43.84
N ALA A 180 15.79 20.90 44.73
CA ALA A 180 14.97 21.33 45.87
C ALA A 180 13.85 22.31 45.48
N THR A 181 13.90 22.87 44.27
CA THR A 181 12.95 23.91 43.81
C THR A 181 11.77 23.36 43.00
N PHE A 182 11.73 22.04 42.75
CA PHE A 182 10.63 21.38 42.06
C PHE A 182 10.34 19.99 42.62
N THR A 183 9.10 19.53 42.46
CA THR A 183 8.66 18.22 42.96
C THR A 183 9.04 17.10 42.00
N LYS A 184 8.89 17.30 40.69
CA LYS A 184 9.22 16.31 39.66
C LYS A 184 9.51 16.99 38.33
N GLN A 185 10.45 16.43 37.58
CA GLN A 185 10.72 16.81 36.19
C GLN A 185 10.25 15.70 35.25
N PHE A 186 9.66 16.10 34.12
CA PHE A 186 9.28 15.23 33.04
C PHE A 186 9.85 15.73 31.71
N THR A 187 10.65 14.91 31.04
CA THR A 187 11.26 15.24 29.74
C THR A 187 10.50 14.58 28.60
N THR A 188 10.31 15.28 27.49
CA THR A 188 9.66 14.77 26.28
C THR A 188 10.44 15.24 25.05
N PRO A 189 10.84 14.35 24.13
CA PRO A 189 11.44 14.77 22.88
C PRO A 189 10.38 15.42 21.99
N VAL A 190 10.70 16.58 21.41
CA VAL A 190 9.86 17.31 20.44
C VAL A 190 10.69 17.65 19.20
N TYR A 191 10.03 17.88 18.07
CA TYR A 191 10.69 18.13 16.79
C TYR A 191 10.35 19.52 16.25
N ASP A 192 11.35 20.21 15.67
CA ASP A 192 11.17 21.47 14.95
C ASP A 192 10.73 21.24 13.48
N THR A 193 10.54 22.34 12.72
CA THR A 193 10.12 22.26 11.31
C THR A 193 11.16 21.66 10.36
N GLN A 194 12.41 21.53 10.79
CA GLN A 194 13.50 20.89 10.03
C GLN A 194 13.78 19.46 10.49
N GLY A 195 13.09 18.99 11.55
CA GLY A 195 13.23 17.64 12.09
C GLY A 195 14.34 17.51 13.13
N ASN A 196 14.91 18.61 13.64
CA ASN A 196 15.83 18.55 14.77
C ASN A 196 15.07 18.18 16.04
N GLN A 197 15.65 17.30 16.85
CA GLN A 197 15.07 16.90 18.12
C GLN A 197 15.50 17.86 19.23
N HIS A 198 14.53 18.30 20.02
CA HIS A 198 14.70 19.16 21.18
C HIS A 198 14.14 18.48 22.44
N SER A 199 14.74 18.76 23.59
CA SER A 199 14.28 18.21 24.87
C SER A 199 13.34 19.21 25.56
N MET A 200 12.05 18.88 25.62
CA MET A 200 11.05 19.66 26.36
C MET A 200 10.94 19.13 27.79
N ASP A 201 11.36 19.97 28.75
CA ASP A 201 11.32 19.68 30.19
C ASP A 201 10.17 20.40 30.86
N GLN A 202 9.35 19.63 31.58
CA GLN A 202 8.26 20.14 32.40
C GLN A 202 8.56 19.91 33.88
N TYR A 203 8.62 20.98 34.65
CA TYR A 203 8.88 20.95 36.08
C TYR A 203 7.57 21.20 36.84
N MET A 204 7.16 20.21 37.61
CA MET A 204 5.96 20.25 38.45
C MET A 204 6.34 20.75 39.83
N VAL A 205 5.71 21.84 40.29
CA VAL A 205 5.98 22.46 41.58
C VAL A 205 4.67 22.61 42.34
N LYS A 206 4.54 21.95 43.48
CA LYS A 206 3.37 22.15 44.33
C LYS A 206 3.49 23.47 45.08
N THR A 207 2.51 24.36 44.93
CA THR A 207 2.53 25.68 45.58
C THR A 207 1.57 25.77 46.76
N GLY A 208 0.53 24.93 46.79
CA GLY A 208 -0.50 24.98 47.82
C GLY A 208 -1.45 23.78 47.77
N ALA A 209 -2.58 23.90 48.47
CA ALA A 209 -3.63 22.89 48.42
C ALA A 209 -4.32 22.95 47.06
N ASN A 210 -4.33 21.82 46.33
CA ASN A 210 -4.95 21.68 45.01
C ASN A 210 -4.42 22.66 43.95
N THR A 211 -3.21 23.20 44.13
CA THR A 211 -2.57 24.12 43.21
C THR A 211 -1.13 23.70 42.90
N TRP A 212 -0.82 23.65 41.61
CA TRP A 212 0.49 23.26 41.09
C TRP A 212 0.91 24.20 39.99
N ASP A 213 2.17 24.62 40.01
CA ASP A 213 2.78 25.35 38.92
C ASP A 213 3.58 24.41 38.03
N VAL A 214 3.48 24.63 36.72
CA VAL A 214 4.24 23.93 35.70
C VAL A 214 5.14 24.93 34.98
N TYR A 215 6.44 24.73 35.11
CA TYR A 215 7.43 25.44 34.31
C TYR A 215 7.82 24.58 33.12
N THR A 216 7.84 25.18 31.92
CA THR A 216 8.24 24.46 30.70
C THR A 216 9.47 25.12 30.09
N LEU A 217 10.51 24.33 29.89
CA LEU A 217 11.73 24.74 29.21
C LEU A 217 11.96 23.83 27.99
N ILE A 218 12.57 24.37 26.95
CA ILE A 218 13.04 23.58 25.79
C ILE A 218 14.55 23.80 25.68
N ASP A 219 15.30 22.71 25.65
CA ASP A 219 16.77 22.68 25.67
C ASP A 219 17.38 23.51 26.81
N GLY A 220 16.73 23.49 27.97
CA GLY A 220 17.14 24.25 29.16
C GLY A 220 16.96 25.77 29.06
N ARG A 221 16.20 26.26 28.07
CA ARG A 221 15.86 27.68 27.90
C ARG A 221 14.37 27.91 28.03
N ASN A 222 14.00 29.16 28.33
CA ASN A 222 12.64 29.64 28.13
C ASN A 222 12.24 29.49 26.66
N LEU A 223 10.94 29.46 26.37
CA LEU A 223 10.44 29.31 25.00
C LEU A 223 11.08 30.33 24.03
N ASN A 224 11.29 31.58 24.46
CA ASN A 224 11.94 32.61 23.64
C ASN A 224 13.48 32.48 23.50
N GLY A 225 14.10 31.40 23.99
CA GLY A 225 15.55 31.16 23.95
C GLY A 225 16.36 31.84 25.07
N THR A 226 15.73 32.64 25.93
CA THR A 226 16.44 33.31 27.04
C THR A 226 16.82 32.32 28.16
N ALA A 227 17.87 32.64 28.92
CA ALA A 227 18.27 31.83 30.06
C ALA A 227 17.19 31.86 31.16
N PRO A 228 16.89 30.73 31.83
CA PRO A 228 15.81 30.62 32.83
C PRO A 228 16.24 31.20 34.18
N VAL A 229 16.81 32.41 34.19
CA VAL A 229 17.31 33.13 35.38
C VAL A 229 16.92 34.60 35.28
N ALA A 230 16.95 35.32 36.39
CA ALA A 230 16.67 36.76 36.40
C ALA A 230 17.57 37.53 35.41
N PRO A 231 17.04 38.51 34.65
CA PRO A 231 15.67 39.05 34.71
C PRO A 231 14.62 38.24 33.92
N ASN A 232 15.02 37.21 33.19
CA ASN A 232 14.17 36.36 32.35
C ASN A 232 13.71 35.09 33.10
N ALA A 233 13.22 35.25 34.32
CA ALA A 233 12.73 34.11 35.09
C ALA A 233 11.59 33.39 34.32
N PRO A 234 11.56 32.04 34.31
CA PRO A 234 10.49 31.29 33.66
C PRO A 234 9.11 31.65 34.23
N VAL A 235 8.10 31.78 33.37
CA VAL A 235 6.71 32.03 33.81
C VAL A 235 5.99 30.69 33.94
N PRO A 236 5.44 30.34 35.12
CA PRO A 236 4.72 29.08 35.29
C PRO A 236 3.33 29.16 34.69
N SER A 237 2.79 27.98 34.36
CA SER A 237 1.36 27.76 34.14
C SER A 237 0.77 27.13 35.40
N THR A 238 -0.29 27.71 35.95
CA THR A 238 -0.90 27.22 37.19
C THR A 238 -2.04 26.26 36.90
N MET A 239 -1.93 25.04 37.42
CA MET A 239 -2.97 24.02 37.42
C MET A 239 -3.75 24.06 38.73
N THR A 240 -5.07 23.93 38.62
CA THR A 240 -5.99 23.91 39.77
C THR A 240 -6.87 22.68 39.74
N PHE A 241 -7.03 22.04 40.90
CA PHE A 241 -7.77 20.78 41.06
C PHE A 241 -9.01 20.96 41.93
N ASP A 242 -10.05 20.18 41.64
CA ASP A 242 -11.23 20.10 42.51
C ASP A 242 -10.95 19.26 43.76
N THR A 243 -11.94 19.18 44.66
CA THR A 243 -11.87 18.35 45.87
C THR A 243 -11.81 16.85 45.60
N ASN A 244 -12.12 16.41 44.38
CA ASN A 244 -12.03 15.02 43.94
C ASN A 244 -10.69 14.72 43.23
N GLY A 245 -9.75 15.67 43.21
CA GLY A 245 -8.44 15.50 42.58
C GLY A 245 -8.45 15.56 41.05
N ARG A 246 -9.52 16.05 40.41
CA ARG A 246 -9.60 16.23 38.96
C ARG A 246 -9.12 17.63 38.57
N LEU A 247 -8.39 17.74 37.46
CA LEU A 247 -8.00 19.03 36.90
C LEU A 247 -9.24 19.82 36.50
N THR A 248 -9.32 21.07 36.97
CA THR A 248 -10.42 21.99 36.62
C THR A 248 -9.98 23.01 35.58
N GLN A 249 -8.74 23.48 35.68
CA GLN A 249 -8.21 24.52 34.81
C GLN A 249 -6.68 24.55 34.86
N VAL A 250 -6.09 24.88 33.72
CA VAL A 250 -4.73 25.41 33.55
C VAL A 250 -4.85 26.90 33.19
N SER A 251 -4.14 27.75 33.94
CA SER A 251 -4.06 29.19 33.70
C SER A 251 -2.63 29.56 33.33
N THR A 252 -2.42 30.11 32.13
CA THR A 252 -1.11 30.66 31.75
C THR A 252 -1.13 32.19 31.87
N PRO A 253 -0.27 32.77 32.73
CA PRO A 253 -0.10 34.21 32.78
C PRO A 253 0.50 34.70 31.44
N VAL A 254 -0.05 35.77 30.89
CA VAL A 254 0.60 36.44 29.76
C VAL A 254 1.84 37.15 30.28
N PRO A 255 3.04 36.95 29.68
CA PRO A 255 4.24 37.68 30.09
C PRO A 255 3.99 39.19 30.01
N PRO A 256 4.45 39.99 30.98
CA PRO A 256 4.28 41.44 30.94
C PRO A 256 5.03 42.00 29.73
N THR A 257 4.30 42.35 28.67
CA THR A 257 4.82 43.15 27.56
C THR A 257 4.56 44.62 27.93
N VAL A 258 5.64 45.37 28.18
CA VAL A 258 5.82 46.82 28.53
C VAL A 258 4.67 47.77 28.08
N PRO A 259 4.44 49.00 28.63
CA PRO A 259 4.54 49.62 29.98
C PRO A 259 3.16 49.68 30.71
N PRO A 260 3.02 50.20 31.95
CA PRO A 260 1.78 50.14 32.77
C PRO A 260 0.52 50.87 32.23
N THR A 261 0.54 51.32 30.97
CA THR A 261 -0.54 52.12 30.36
C THR A 261 -1.52 51.31 29.52
N VAL A 262 -1.26 50.02 29.26
CA VAL A 262 -2.20 49.11 28.58
C VAL A 262 -2.66 48.05 29.59
N PRO A 263 -3.97 47.78 29.74
CA PRO A 263 -4.45 46.67 30.57
C PRO A 263 -3.78 45.37 30.10
N ALA A 264 -3.16 44.64 31.04
CA ALA A 264 -2.57 43.34 30.72
C ALA A 264 -3.66 42.43 30.12
N PRO A 265 -3.38 41.70 29.03
CA PRO A 265 -4.31 40.74 28.49
C PRO A 265 -4.73 39.74 29.59
N PRO A 266 -6.00 39.31 29.63
CA PRO A 266 -6.44 38.33 30.62
C PRO A 266 -5.65 37.02 30.46
N PRO A 267 -5.42 36.27 31.55
CA PRO A 267 -4.73 34.98 31.49
C PRO A 267 -5.49 33.99 30.60
N VAL A 268 -4.77 33.11 29.91
CA VAL A 268 -5.40 32.08 29.07
C VAL A 268 -5.84 30.93 29.97
N ILE A 269 -7.13 30.61 29.90
CA ILE A 269 -7.80 29.55 30.67
C ILE A 269 -8.11 28.39 29.74
N SER A 270 -7.55 27.21 30.03
CA SER A 270 -7.72 26.01 29.19
C SER A 270 -7.52 24.73 30.00
N ASN A 271 -7.94 23.59 29.47
CA ASN A 271 -7.54 22.27 29.99
C ASN A 271 -6.20 21.78 29.41
N ASP A 272 -5.66 22.51 28.43
CA ASP A 272 -4.41 22.21 27.73
C ASP A 272 -3.42 23.37 27.86
N LEU A 273 -2.14 23.03 27.86
CA LEU A 273 -1.05 24.00 27.88
C LEU A 273 -0.52 24.24 26.47
N ASN A 274 -0.67 25.47 25.96
CA ASN A 274 -0.19 25.86 24.64
C ASN A 274 1.16 26.57 24.72
N LEU A 275 2.21 25.96 24.16
CA LEU A 275 3.52 26.58 24.02
C LEU A 275 3.61 27.28 22.67
N VAL A 276 3.53 28.59 22.70
CA VAL A 276 3.57 29.44 21.50
C VAL A 276 4.91 30.15 21.41
N GLY A 277 5.45 30.26 20.19
CA GLY A 277 6.63 31.10 19.92
C GLY A 277 7.92 30.57 20.53
N TRP A 278 8.03 29.24 20.72
CA TRP A 278 9.30 28.67 21.13
C TRP A 278 10.33 28.80 20.00
N VAL A 279 11.58 29.08 20.32
CA VAL A 279 12.65 29.27 19.34
C VAL A 279 13.54 28.05 19.37
N PRO A 280 13.66 27.26 18.30
CA PRO A 280 14.59 26.13 18.24
C PRO A 280 16.05 26.61 18.16
N GLY A 281 16.96 25.87 18.78
CA GLY A 281 18.36 26.25 18.83
C GLY A 281 19.18 25.34 19.72
N THR A 282 20.41 25.74 19.98
CA THR A 282 21.33 25.02 20.86
C THR A 282 22.12 26.00 21.72
N VAL A 283 22.60 25.52 22.87
CA VAL A 283 23.56 26.26 23.68
C VAL A 283 24.96 25.95 23.20
N THR A 284 25.63 26.93 22.60
CA THR A 284 27.06 26.85 22.25
C THR A 284 27.83 27.81 23.16
N ASN A 285 28.80 27.31 23.94
CA ASN A 285 29.60 28.11 24.88
C ASN A 285 28.75 28.98 25.84
N GLY A 286 27.66 28.42 26.38
CA GLY A 286 26.77 29.13 27.32
C GLY A 286 25.84 30.17 26.68
N THR A 287 25.97 30.44 25.39
CA THR A 287 25.10 31.36 24.65
C THR A 287 24.07 30.57 23.86
N TRP A 288 22.82 31.04 23.84
CA TRP A 288 21.79 30.46 22.99
C TRP A 288 21.99 30.91 21.55
N THR A 289 22.09 29.96 20.64
CA THR A 289 22.16 30.23 19.21
C THR A 289 20.96 29.57 18.56
N ALA A 290 20.05 30.39 18.02
CA ALA A 290 18.92 29.88 17.25
C ALA A 290 19.45 29.15 16.00
N ASN A 291 18.88 27.98 15.70
CA ASN A 291 19.30 27.18 14.55
C ASN A 291 18.69 27.67 13.21
N GLY A 292 17.79 28.66 13.26
CA GLY A 292 17.10 29.22 12.09
C GLY A 292 15.88 28.40 11.62
N ALA A 293 15.56 27.29 12.28
CA ALA A 293 14.35 26.53 12.02
C ALA A 293 13.11 27.25 12.59
N GLY A 294 11.97 27.10 11.91
CA GLY A 294 10.69 27.52 12.46
C GLY A 294 10.18 26.55 13.52
N SER A 295 9.24 27.01 14.33
CA SER A 295 8.53 26.21 15.34
C SER A 295 7.03 26.18 15.09
N SER A 296 6.42 25.07 15.47
CA SER A 296 4.96 24.96 15.57
C SER A 296 4.51 25.21 17.00
N THR A 297 3.27 25.65 17.19
CA THR A 297 2.66 25.68 18.53
C THR A 297 2.52 24.25 19.05
N ILE A 298 3.05 24.00 20.24
CA ILE A 298 2.94 22.69 20.90
C ILE A 298 1.79 22.76 21.89
N THR A 299 0.73 22.00 21.63
CA THR A 299 -0.37 21.80 22.58
C THR A 299 -0.02 20.61 23.46
N ILE A 300 0.02 20.80 24.77
CA ILE A 300 0.18 19.71 25.73
C ILE A 300 -1.17 19.45 26.38
N SER A 301 -1.72 18.27 26.12
CA SER A 301 -2.99 17.85 26.68
C SER A 301 -2.84 17.57 28.18
N MET A 302 -3.44 18.40 29.02
CA MET A 302 -3.39 18.23 30.49
C MET A 302 -4.69 17.66 31.06
N ALA A 303 -5.73 17.47 30.24
CA ALA A 303 -7.05 17.03 30.69
C ALA A 303 -7.07 15.74 31.54
N ASN A 304 -6.12 14.83 31.34
CA ASN A 304 -5.97 13.58 32.11
C ASN A 304 -5.01 13.71 33.30
N THR A 305 -4.76 14.93 33.79
CA THR A 305 -3.97 15.18 34.99
C THR A 305 -4.84 15.06 36.22
N THR A 306 -4.35 14.32 37.21
CA THR A 306 -5.04 14.10 38.49
C THR A 306 -4.13 14.40 39.66
N GLN A 307 -4.73 14.63 40.83
CA GLN A 307 -4.02 14.84 42.08
C GLN A 307 -4.52 13.86 43.14
N PHE A 308 -3.87 12.70 43.24
CA PHE A 308 -4.18 11.67 44.25
C PHE A 308 -3.02 11.40 45.21
N ASN A 309 -3.31 10.73 46.32
CA ASN A 309 -2.29 10.28 47.27
C ASN A 309 -1.58 9.02 46.77
N ALA A 310 -0.81 9.21 45.70
CA ALA A 310 0.10 8.24 45.11
C ALA A 310 1.31 8.99 44.55
N ASP A 311 2.38 8.28 44.24
CA ASP A 311 3.61 8.90 43.74
C ASP A 311 3.37 9.77 42.50
N THR A 312 4.11 10.88 42.42
CA THR A 312 4.08 11.75 41.25
C THR A 312 4.69 11.02 40.07
N ALA A 313 3.86 10.67 39.10
CA ALA A 313 4.23 9.85 37.96
C ALA A 313 3.48 10.29 36.69
N ARG A 314 4.07 10.01 35.53
CA ARG A 314 3.50 10.26 34.21
C ARG A 314 3.55 8.97 33.40
N SER A 315 2.50 8.71 32.63
CA SER A 315 2.52 7.65 31.62
C SER A 315 3.60 7.92 30.57
N ILE A 316 3.88 6.94 29.71
CA ILE A 316 4.72 7.20 28.53
C ILE A 316 4.01 8.31 27.70
N PRO A 317 4.71 9.42 27.37
CA PRO A 317 4.11 10.48 26.58
C PRO A 317 3.99 10.06 25.10
N ALA A 318 2.93 10.51 24.44
CA ALA A 318 2.76 10.38 22.99
C ALA A 318 2.82 11.76 22.34
N GLN A 319 3.51 11.87 21.20
CA GLN A 319 3.66 13.11 20.44
C GLN A 319 3.64 12.82 18.93
N ASN A 320 3.29 13.81 18.11
CA ASN A 320 3.00 13.64 16.68
C ASN A 320 4.04 14.19 15.68
N GLY A 321 5.15 14.74 16.18
CA GLY A 321 6.28 15.17 15.37
C GLY A 321 7.28 14.04 15.11
N TYR A 322 8.09 14.18 14.07
CA TYR A 322 9.12 13.22 13.71
C TYR A 322 10.19 13.86 12.82
N ALA A 323 11.42 13.36 12.93
CA ALA A 323 12.51 13.71 12.03
C ALA A 323 12.29 13.17 10.61
N THR A 324 13.11 13.61 9.65
CA THR A 324 13.08 13.04 8.30
C THR A 324 13.38 11.54 8.32
N GLY A 325 12.74 10.78 7.42
CA GLY A 325 12.94 9.34 7.28
C GLY A 325 13.32 8.97 5.86
N GLN A 326 14.24 8.02 5.70
CA GLN A 326 14.51 7.37 4.41
C GLN A 326 13.73 6.07 4.32
N ILE A 327 13.32 5.66 3.12
CA ILE A 327 12.63 4.39 2.94
C ILE A 327 13.61 3.25 3.27
N THR A 328 13.20 2.41 4.21
CA THR A 328 13.96 1.22 4.63
C THR A 328 13.46 -0.01 3.88
N ASN A 329 12.13 -0.17 3.79
CA ASN A 329 11.54 -1.27 3.05
C ASN A 329 10.17 -0.87 2.46
N LEU A 330 9.74 -1.64 1.47
CA LEU A 330 8.40 -1.59 0.91
C LEU A 330 7.66 -2.85 1.35
N THR A 331 6.36 -2.70 1.60
CA THR A 331 5.46 -3.82 1.88
C THR A 331 4.16 -3.60 1.10
N ILE A 332 3.49 -4.69 0.75
CA ILE A 332 2.21 -4.65 0.03
C ILE A 332 1.25 -5.53 0.82
N ASP A 333 0.08 -4.98 1.14
CA ASP A 333 -0.94 -5.74 1.87
C ASP A 333 -1.91 -6.49 0.93
N GLY A 334 -2.80 -7.30 1.51
CA GLY A 334 -3.77 -8.10 0.75
C GLY A 334 -4.79 -7.27 -0.04
N SER A 335 -4.99 -6.01 0.36
CA SER A 335 -5.85 -5.04 -0.33
C SER A 335 -5.09 -4.28 -1.45
N GLY A 336 -3.82 -4.64 -1.68
CA GLY A 336 -2.96 -4.07 -2.69
C GLY A 336 -2.45 -2.67 -2.36
N VAL A 337 -2.50 -2.23 -1.10
CA VAL A 337 -1.91 -0.95 -0.70
C VAL A 337 -0.40 -1.13 -0.57
N LEU A 338 0.35 -0.30 -1.29
CA LEU A 338 1.80 -0.19 -1.19
C LEU A 338 2.14 0.71 -0.01
N LEU A 339 2.84 0.16 0.98
CA LEU A 339 3.23 0.82 2.22
C LEU A 339 4.75 0.94 2.26
N ALA A 340 5.25 2.17 2.32
CA ALA A 340 6.65 2.46 2.54
C ALA A 340 6.93 2.61 4.04
N ASN A 341 7.87 1.83 4.55
CA ASN A 341 8.35 1.94 5.92
C ASN A 341 9.66 2.73 5.94
N PHE A 342 9.71 3.74 6.80
CA PHE A 342 10.82 4.69 6.87
C PHE A 342 11.72 4.43 8.08
N SER A 343 12.96 4.91 8.03
CA SER A 343 13.96 4.79 9.10
C SER A 343 13.58 5.48 10.40
N ASN A 344 12.61 6.41 10.36
CA ASN A 344 12.03 7.09 11.51
C ASN A 344 10.81 6.35 12.09
N ASN A 345 10.64 5.07 11.76
CA ASN A 345 9.54 4.19 12.18
C ASN A 345 8.14 4.67 11.76
N GLN A 346 8.06 5.57 10.77
CA GLN A 346 6.79 5.93 10.14
C GLN A 346 6.49 4.97 8.99
N THR A 347 5.21 4.69 8.79
CA THR A 347 4.70 3.95 7.64
C THR A 347 3.76 4.86 6.87
N LYS A 348 3.97 5.01 5.55
CA LYS A 348 3.11 5.83 4.70
C LYS A 348 2.60 5.01 3.51
N PRO A 349 1.30 5.03 3.21
CA PRO A 349 0.80 4.50 1.94
C PRO A 349 1.30 5.39 0.79
N ILE A 350 1.80 4.75 -0.27
CA ILE A 350 2.34 5.43 -1.46
C ILE A 350 1.49 5.19 -2.71
N GLY A 351 0.57 4.23 -2.67
CA GLY A 351 -0.35 3.92 -3.75
C GLY A 351 -1.17 2.67 -3.43
N GLN A 352 -2.19 2.40 -4.23
CA GLN A 352 -2.95 1.16 -4.18
C GLN A 352 -3.08 0.57 -5.56
N LEU A 353 -2.92 -0.74 -5.70
CA LEU A 353 -3.13 -1.46 -6.95
C LEU A 353 -4.60 -1.40 -7.37
N ALA A 354 -4.82 -1.33 -8.67
CA ALA A 354 -6.13 -1.54 -9.26
C ALA A 354 -6.14 -2.86 -10.02
N LEU A 355 -7.21 -3.64 -9.85
CA LEU A 355 -7.46 -4.83 -10.63
C LEU A 355 -8.59 -4.58 -11.62
N ALA A 356 -8.44 -5.14 -12.82
CA ALA A 356 -9.51 -5.18 -13.81
C ALA A 356 -10.31 -6.47 -13.69
N SER A 357 -11.62 -6.36 -13.84
CA SER A 357 -12.55 -7.47 -14.03
C SER A 357 -13.30 -7.32 -15.35
N PHE A 358 -13.69 -8.44 -15.94
CA PHE A 358 -14.43 -8.49 -17.19
C PHE A 358 -15.69 -9.32 -17.02
N THR A 359 -16.77 -8.92 -17.70
CA THR A 359 -17.99 -9.74 -17.75
C THR A 359 -17.74 -11.06 -18.48
N ASN A 360 -16.88 -11.03 -19.51
CA ASN A 360 -16.50 -12.21 -20.28
C ASN A 360 -14.98 -12.28 -20.51
N GLU A 361 -14.28 -13.04 -19.68
CA GLU A 361 -12.82 -13.25 -19.83
C GLU A 361 -12.45 -13.97 -21.14
N GLN A 362 -13.33 -14.84 -21.66
CA GLN A 362 -13.09 -15.53 -22.95
C GLN A 362 -13.12 -14.59 -24.16
N GLY A 363 -13.69 -13.39 -23.99
CA GLY A 363 -13.69 -12.36 -25.03
C GLY A 363 -12.35 -11.60 -25.13
N LEU A 364 -11.42 -11.81 -24.21
CA LEU A 364 -10.13 -11.13 -24.21
C LEU A 364 -9.23 -11.63 -25.34
N GLN A 365 -8.56 -10.72 -26.03
CA GLN A 365 -7.62 -11.06 -27.09
C GLN A 365 -6.19 -11.18 -26.52
N PRO A 366 -5.50 -12.32 -26.68
CA PRO A 366 -4.10 -12.44 -26.27
C PRO A 366 -3.20 -11.61 -27.19
N VAL A 367 -2.25 -10.88 -26.61
CA VAL A 367 -1.30 -10.02 -27.34
C VAL A 367 0.17 -10.39 -27.16
N GLY A 368 0.43 -11.53 -26.51
CA GLY A 368 1.78 -11.99 -26.15
C GLY A 368 2.22 -11.50 -24.78
N GLY A 369 3.37 -12.00 -24.28
CA GLY A 369 3.90 -11.62 -22.97
C GLY A 369 2.91 -11.86 -21.81
N THR A 370 2.14 -12.96 -21.87
CA THR A 370 1.08 -13.28 -20.89
C THR A 370 0.11 -12.13 -20.66
N SER A 371 -0.16 -11.33 -21.69
CA SER A 371 -1.01 -10.16 -21.63
C SER A 371 -2.18 -10.27 -22.60
N TRP A 372 -3.28 -9.62 -22.22
CA TRP A 372 -4.53 -9.59 -22.95
C TRP A 372 -4.98 -8.15 -23.20
N LYS A 373 -5.75 -7.94 -24.26
CA LYS A 373 -6.48 -6.70 -24.53
C LYS A 373 -7.98 -6.95 -24.52
N GLU A 374 -8.72 -5.92 -24.10
CA GLU A 374 -10.17 -5.91 -24.20
C GLU A 374 -10.63 -5.93 -25.66
N THR A 375 -11.80 -6.52 -25.87
CA THR A 375 -12.50 -6.51 -27.15
C THR A 375 -13.95 -6.15 -26.92
N PHE A 376 -14.71 -5.95 -28.00
CA PHE A 376 -16.15 -5.80 -27.90
C PHE A 376 -16.82 -7.01 -27.20
N ALA A 377 -16.28 -8.22 -27.37
CA ALA A 377 -16.84 -9.44 -26.80
C ALA A 377 -16.50 -9.64 -25.31
N SER A 378 -15.45 -9.00 -24.79
CA SER A 378 -15.11 -9.06 -23.34
C SER A 378 -16.00 -8.15 -22.49
N GLY A 379 -16.57 -7.12 -23.12
CA GLY A 379 -17.22 -6.00 -22.44
C GLY A 379 -16.21 -4.96 -21.97
N ILE A 380 -16.74 -3.90 -21.35
CA ILE A 380 -15.96 -2.81 -20.77
C ILE A 380 -15.30 -3.31 -19.48
N PRO A 381 -14.01 -3.03 -19.24
CA PRO A 381 -13.33 -3.37 -17.99
C PRO A 381 -13.95 -2.63 -16.79
N GLY A 382 -14.14 -3.34 -15.67
CA GLY A 382 -14.39 -2.73 -14.36
C GLY A 382 -13.10 -2.64 -13.56
N TYR A 383 -12.79 -1.48 -13.00
CA TYR A 383 -11.57 -1.24 -12.21
C TYR A 383 -11.92 -0.99 -10.76
N ASP A 384 -11.38 -1.80 -9.87
CA ASP A 384 -11.62 -1.69 -8.43
C ASP A 384 -10.37 -2.11 -7.65
N ALA A 385 -10.36 -1.81 -6.36
CA ALA A 385 -9.31 -2.28 -5.46
C ALA A 385 -9.43 -3.80 -5.25
N PRO A 386 -8.32 -4.51 -4.99
CA PRO A 386 -8.34 -5.89 -4.52
C PRO A 386 -9.30 -6.09 -3.34
N GLN A 387 -9.84 -7.31 -3.20
CA GLN A 387 -10.85 -7.68 -2.20
C GLN A 387 -12.18 -6.91 -2.27
N THR A 388 -12.43 -6.18 -3.36
CA THR A 388 -13.71 -5.49 -3.60
C THR A 388 -14.59 -6.34 -4.53
N GLY A 389 -15.84 -6.58 -4.14
CA GLY A 389 -16.78 -7.35 -4.96
C GLY A 389 -16.31 -8.79 -5.17
N THR A 390 -16.08 -9.18 -6.44
CA THR A 390 -15.60 -10.52 -6.82
C THR A 390 -14.07 -10.58 -7.02
N LEU A 391 -13.36 -9.46 -6.87
CA LEU A 391 -11.91 -9.40 -7.05
C LEU A 391 -11.17 -10.15 -5.93
N GLY A 392 -10.09 -10.81 -6.33
CA GLY A 392 -9.18 -11.52 -5.43
C GLY A 392 -8.34 -10.60 -4.55
N SER A 393 -7.61 -11.20 -3.62
CA SER A 393 -6.59 -10.52 -2.82
C SER A 393 -5.23 -10.55 -3.51
N ILE A 394 -4.38 -9.58 -3.17
CA ILE A 394 -2.97 -9.59 -3.57
C ILE A 394 -2.17 -10.41 -2.57
N VAL A 395 -1.26 -11.24 -3.08
CA VAL A 395 -0.27 -11.94 -2.27
C VAL A 395 1.09 -11.35 -2.61
N SER A 396 1.63 -10.55 -1.68
CA SER A 396 2.95 -9.94 -1.83
C SER A 396 4.07 -10.98 -1.77
N ASN A 397 5.20 -10.67 -2.40
CA ASN A 397 6.37 -11.55 -2.48
C ASN A 397 6.10 -12.87 -3.18
N SER A 398 5.14 -12.93 -4.10
CA SER A 398 4.75 -14.19 -4.71
C SER A 398 4.44 -14.03 -6.18
N LEU A 399 4.52 -15.12 -6.92
CA LEU A 399 4.14 -15.17 -8.32
C LEU A 399 3.13 -16.30 -8.54
N GLU A 400 2.12 -16.02 -9.36
CA GLU A 400 1.20 -17.05 -9.85
C GLU A 400 1.87 -17.85 -10.97
N GLU A 401 2.05 -19.14 -10.79
CA GLU A 401 2.58 -20.04 -11.82
C GLU A 401 1.56 -20.33 -12.92
N SER A 402 2.03 -20.97 -13.99
CA SER A 402 1.16 -21.47 -15.04
C SER A 402 0.14 -22.46 -14.48
N ASN A 403 -1.10 -22.40 -14.94
CA ASN A 403 -2.11 -23.40 -14.56
C ASN A 403 -2.05 -24.69 -15.40
N VAL A 404 -0.98 -24.88 -16.18
CA VAL A 404 -0.77 -26.05 -17.03
C VAL A 404 -0.38 -27.26 -16.18
N ASN A 405 -1.17 -28.33 -16.26
CA ASN A 405 -0.80 -29.62 -15.68
C ASN A 405 -0.08 -30.49 -16.71
N LEU A 406 1.23 -30.66 -16.55
CA LEU A 406 2.06 -31.40 -17.51
C LEU A 406 1.61 -32.84 -17.73
N THR A 407 1.13 -33.53 -16.70
CA THR A 407 0.64 -34.91 -16.83
C THR A 407 -0.58 -34.97 -17.76
N ASN A 408 -1.52 -34.03 -17.60
CA ASN A 408 -2.69 -33.96 -18.47
C ASN A 408 -2.31 -33.59 -19.91
N GLU A 409 -1.41 -32.62 -20.10
CA GLU A 409 -0.96 -32.22 -21.45
C GLU A 409 -0.23 -33.35 -22.17
N LEU A 410 0.60 -34.14 -21.48
CA LEU A 410 1.27 -35.30 -22.08
C LEU A 410 0.29 -36.37 -22.53
N VAL A 411 -0.79 -36.59 -21.78
CA VAL A 411 -1.87 -37.51 -22.17
C VAL A 411 -2.62 -36.98 -23.40
N GLU A 412 -2.92 -35.68 -23.43
CA GLU A 412 -3.56 -35.06 -24.60
C GLU A 412 -2.66 -35.11 -25.85
N LEU A 413 -1.34 -34.98 -25.69
CA LEU A 413 -0.38 -35.13 -26.80
C LEU A 413 -0.42 -36.55 -27.38
N ILE A 414 -0.47 -37.58 -26.53
CA ILE A 414 -0.60 -38.98 -26.98
C ILE A 414 -1.93 -39.21 -27.70
N LYS A 415 -3.04 -38.66 -27.18
CA LYS A 415 -4.36 -38.74 -27.83
C LYS A 415 -4.33 -38.05 -29.20
N ALA A 416 -3.79 -36.85 -29.29
CA ALA A 416 -3.71 -36.10 -30.54
C ALA A 416 -2.82 -36.83 -31.57
N GLN A 417 -1.69 -37.40 -31.15
CA GLN A 417 -0.84 -38.23 -32.00
C GLN A 417 -1.55 -39.49 -32.51
N SER A 418 -2.27 -40.20 -31.62
CA SER A 418 -3.06 -41.38 -31.99
C SER A 418 -4.17 -41.02 -32.98
N ASN A 419 -4.88 -39.91 -32.76
CA ASN A 419 -5.89 -39.38 -33.68
C ASN A 419 -5.30 -39.02 -35.03
N TYR A 420 -4.12 -38.40 -35.06
CA TYR A 420 -3.41 -38.09 -36.30
C TYR A 420 -3.10 -39.36 -37.10
N GLN A 421 -2.56 -40.40 -36.45
CA GLN A 421 -2.25 -41.69 -37.10
C GLN A 421 -3.51 -42.39 -37.62
N ALA A 422 -4.61 -42.37 -36.86
CA ALA A 422 -5.88 -42.95 -37.28
C ALA A 422 -6.47 -42.25 -38.53
N ASN A 423 -6.45 -40.91 -38.54
CA ASN A 423 -6.89 -40.12 -39.70
C ASN A 423 -5.99 -40.35 -40.93
N ALA A 424 -4.67 -40.40 -40.73
CA ALA A 424 -3.72 -40.72 -41.80
C ALA A 424 -3.96 -42.13 -42.40
N LYS A 425 -4.29 -43.12 -41.54
CA LYS A 425 -4.62 -44.46 -42.02
C LYS A 425 -5.87 -44.46 -42.90
N THR A 426 -6.90 -43.69 -42.54
CA THR A 426 -8.12 -43.54 -43.35
C THR A 426 -7.81 -43.00 -44.76
N ILE A 427 -6.93 -42.00 -44.84
CA ILE A 427 -6.45 -41.45 -46.12
C ILE A 427 -5.70 -42.52 -46.92
N SER A 428 -4.82 -43.28 -46.27
CA SER A 428 -4.03 -44.33 -46.94
C SER A 428 -4.92 -45.42 -47.54
N THR A 429 -5.93 -45.90 -46.80
CA THR A 429 -6.86 -46.92 -47.28
C THR A 429 -7.66 -46.42 -48.46
N GLN A 430 -8.12 -45.16 -48.43
CA GLN A 430 -8.85 -44.57 -49.55
C GLN A 430 -7.96 -44.44 -50.80
N SER A 431 -6.68 -44.09 -50.63
CA SER A 431 -5.70 -44.02 -51.71
C SER A 431 -5.49 -45.39 -52.37
N THR A 432 -5.35 -46.45 -51.55
CA THR A 432 -5.24 -47.83 -52.05
C THR A 432 -6.47 -48.23 -52.88
N ILE A 433 -7.69 -47.95 -52.39
CA ILE A 433 -8.93 -48.25 -53.13
C ILE A 433 -8.95 -47.51 -54.49
N MET A 434 -8.56 -46.23 -54.52
CA MET A 434 -8.51 -45.48 -55.79
C MET A 434 -7.47 -46.05 -56.75
N GLN A 435 -6.29 -46.45 -56.28
CA GLN A 435 -5.28 -47.10 -57.11
C GLN A 435 -5.78 -48.44 -57.67
N THR A 436 -6.46 -49.26 -56.87
CA THR A 436 -7.07 -50.50 -57.37
C THR A 436 -8.12 -50.22 -58.44
N ILE A 437 -8.97 -49.20 -58.26
CA ILE A 437 -9.96 -48.81 -59.28
C ILE A 437 -9.28 -48.38 -60.58
N ILE A 438 -8.22 -47.57 -60.49
CA ILE A 438 -7.45 -47.12 -61.67
C ILE A 438 -6.77 -48.30 -62.38
N GLN A 439 -6.27 -49.30 -61.63
CA GLN A 439 -5.63 -50.49 -62.20
C GLN A 439 -6.62 -51.48 -62.84
N MET A 440 -7.91 -51.39 -62.53
CA MET A 440 -8.96 -52.19 -63.14
C MET A 440 -9.58 -51.54 -64.39
N ALA A 441 -9.31 -50.25 -64.61
CA ALA A 441 -9.72 -49.50 -65.80
C ALA A 441 -8.59 -49.53 -66.84
#